data_AF-A0A5C6E6A1-F1
#
_entry.id   AF-A0A5C6E6A1-F1
#
_cell.length_a   1.000
_cell.length_b   1.000
_cell.length_c   1.000
_cell.angle_alpha   90.00
_cell.angle_beta   90.00
_cell.angle_gamma   90.00
#
_symmetry.space_group_name_H-M   'P 1'
#
loop_
_entity.id
_entity.type
_entity.pdbx_description
1 polymer ?
#
loop_
_entity_poly.entity_id
_entity_poly.type
_entity_poly.pdbx_seq_one_letter_code
_entity_poly.pdbx_strand_id
1 'polypeptide(L)'
;MPPTGSPRGKQKFGNLYPMTLKPLYLPGNIKPAYRLRYGWTGWTSSGDFPAIPSGGLAELSDAWKRDAMRLLRHRIDGNQIQMLFSTKPSVSPAFVAQRGKGRLDHYFRTSPIPVVFSRKVAVRSIGENTNEQVLHYIARQVEKEPFVDPQFANRIAPFTKRFDDVDVNKPIEVKRGRYWYGLHLVLVTSERYRFKQLDAFERIFRWCHAIARKKEYRLGAISVMPDHLHLCLVGTIEQSPEAIALSFQNNLAYAFDQTRIWEPTYYVGTVGAYDMGAVRRVRTDSLTGQARGGLHDPKAT
;
A
#
# COMPACT_ATOMS: atom_id res chain seq x y z
N MET A 1 77.51 2.90 2.72
CA MET A 1 76.90 3.01 1.38
C MET A 1 75.55 2.32 1.42
N PRO A 2 74.42 3.01 1.21
CA PRO A 2 73.12 2.37 1.12
C PRO A 2 72.78 1.96 -0.34
N PRO A 3 72.01 0.88 -0.55
CA PRO A 3 71.62 0.44 -1.89
C PRO A 3 70.47 1.29 -2.45
N THR A 4 70.57 1.62 -3.73
CA THR A 4 69.60 2.35 -4.53
C THR A 4 68.38 1.47 -4.82
N GLY A 5 67.22 1.86 -4.26
CA GLY A 5 65.93 1.22 -4.50
C GLY A 5 65.36 1.56 -5.88
N SER A 6 65.01 0.53 -6.64
CA SER A 6 64.38 0.63 -7.96
C SER A 6 62.89 1.00 -7.86
N PRO A 7 62.36 1.93 -8.69
CA PRO A 7 60.97 2.38 -8.60
C PRO A 7 60.00 1.32 -9.16
N ARG A 8 59.05 0.87 -8.32
CA ARG A 8 57.95 -0.01 -8.71
C ARG A 8 57.06 0.68 -9.75
N GLY A 9 56.90 0.03 -10.90
CA GLY A 9 55.99 0.46 -11.97
C GLY A 9 54.54 0.52 -11.51
N LYS A 10 53.87 1.64 -11.78
CA LYS A 10 52.43 1.83 -11.57
C LYS A 10 51.66 0.95 -12.55
N GLN A 11 51.11 -0.17 -12.09
CA GLN A 11 50.09 -0.90 -12.84
C GLN A 11 48.86 0.00 -13.01
N LYS A 12 48.59 0.40 -14.25
CA LYS A 12 47.35 1.08 -14.65
C LYS A 12 46.22 0.06 -14.55
N PHE A 13 45.42 0.14 -13.49
CA PHE A 13 44.12 -0.53 -13.44
C PHE A 13 43.28 0.06 -14.56
N GLY A 14 42.98 -0.77 -15.57
CA GLY A 14 42.15 -0.37 -16.70
C GLY A 14 40.78 0.13 -16.23
N ASN A 15 40.27 1.14 -16.91
CA ASN A 15 38.90 1.64 -16.74
C ASN A 15 37.91 0.49 -16.91
N LEU A 16 37.52 -0.13 -15.79
CA LEU A 16 36.36 -1.00 -15.72
C LEU A 16 35.14 -0.11 -15.98
N TYR A 17 34.52 -0.28 -17.15
CA TYR A 17 33.27 0.36 -17.49
C TYR A 17 32.27 0.17 -16.34
N PRO A 18 31.57 1.22 -15.89
CA PRO A 18 30.52 1.07 -14.89
C PRO A 18 29.42 0.20 -15.49
N MET A 19 29.41 -1.08 -15.13
CA MET A 19 28.33 -2.01 -15.49
C MET A 19 27.06 -1.50 -14.80
N THR A 20 26.16 -0.92 -15.60
CA THR A 20 24.85 -0.48 -15.12
C THR A 20 24.08 -1.71 -14.66
N LEU A 21 23.96 -1.89 -13.34
CA LEU A 21 23.25 -3.03 -12.76
C LEU A 21 21.79 -3.01 -13.20
N LYS A 22 21.34 -4.12 -13.80
CA LYS A 22 19.97 -4.28 -14.29
C LYS A 22 19.09 -4.88 -13.20
N PRO A 23 17.88 -4.33 -12.94
CA PRO A 23 16.94 -4.92 -11.99
C PRO A 23 16.52 -6.33 -12.46
N LEU A 24 16.40 -7.25 -11.50
CA LEU A 24 16.02 -8.66 -11.74
C LEU A 24 14.49 -8.85 -11.81
N TYR A 25 13.76 -8.05 -11.04
CA TYR A 25 12.31 -8.08 -10.92
C TYR A 25 11.72 -6.87 -11.64
N LEU A 26 10.82 -7.12 -12.59
CA LEU A 26 10.21 -6.13 -13.47
C LEU A 26 8.69 -6.30 -13.46
N PRO A 27 7.89 -5.23 -13.64
CA PRO A 27 6.43 -5.33 -13.65
C PRO A 27 5.88 -6.42 -14.58
N GLY A 28 6.50 -6.61 -15.75
CA GLY A 28 6.04 -7.58 -16.74
C GLY A 28 6.44 -9.04 -16.48
N ASN A 29 7.34 -9.31 -15.52
CA ASN A 29 7.84 -10.67 -15.25
C ASN A 29 7.44 -11.22 -13.88
N ILE A 30 6.55 -10.51 -13.16
CA ILE A 30 6.05 -10.92 -11.85
C ILE A 30 4.54 -11.11 -11.87
N LYS A 31 4.04 -12.01 -11.03
CA LYS A 31 2.60 -12.29 -10.87
C LYS A 31 2.15 -11.98 -9.44
N PRO A 32 1.71 -10.76 -9.12
CA PRO A 32 1.39 -10.39 -7.75
C PRO A 32 0.06 -10.97 -7.28
N ALA A 33 0.01 -11.39 -6.02
CA ALA A 33 -1.24 -11.55 -5.27
C ALA A 33 -1.57 -10.21 -4.59
N TYR A 34 -2.82 -9.74 -4.67
CA TYR A 34 -3.14 -8.44 -4.09
C TYR A 34 -4.57 -8.28 -3.60
N ARG A 35 -4.74 -7.41 -2.61
CA ARG A 35 -6.04 -6.93 -2.11
C ARG A 35 -5.93 -5.44 -1.83
N LEU A 36 -6.11 -4.64 -2.88
CA LEU A 36 -5.91 -3.19 -2.85
C LEU A 36 -7.24 -2.47 -2.98
N ARG A 37 -7.61 -1.72 -1.94
CA ARG A 37 -8.84 -0.91 -1.95
C ARG A 37 -8.59 0.47 -1.37
N TYR A 38 -9.18 1.46 -2.05
CA TYR A 38 -9.09 2.86 -1.66
C TYR A 38 -10.47 3.46 -1.53
N GLY A 39 -10.77 3.98 -0.35
CA GLY A 39 -11.82 4.97 -0.17
C GLY A 39 -11.35 6.29 -0.78
N TRP A 40 -12.17 6.88 -1.63
CA TRP A 40 -11.96 8.20 -2.21
C TRP A 40 -13.11 9.09 -1.77
N THR A 41 -12.80 10.34 -1.43
CA THR A 41 -13.78 11.35 -1.07
C THR A 41 -13.46 12.65 -1.76
N GLY A 42 -14.48 13.20 -2.42
CA GLY A 42 -14.47 14.54 -2.98
C GLY A 42 -15.63 15.36 -2.45
N TRP A 43 -15.46 16.67 -2.53
CA TRP A 43 -16.47 17.65 -2.13
C TRP A 43 -16.74 18.63 -3.26
N THR A 44 -17.95 19.18 -3.31
CA THR A 44 -18.22 20.39 -4.10
C THR A 44 -17.52 21.59 -3.44
N SER A 45 -17.32 22.67 -4.20
CA SER A 45 -16.89 23.97 -3.67
C SER A 45 -18.08 24.78 -3.16
N SER A 46 -19.27 24.51 -3.68
CA SER A 46 -20.53 25.15 -3.33
C SER A 46 -21.70 24.23 -3.71
N GLY A 47 -22.77 24.27 -2.91
CA GLY A 47 -23.98 23.49 -3.13
C GLY A 47 -23.81 21.98 -2.93
N ASP A 48 -24.90 21.25 -3.13
CA ASP A 48 -24.91 19.80 -3.04
C ASP A 48 -24.58 19.13 -4.37
N PHE A 49 -24.16 17.87 -4.32
CA PHE A 49 -24.07 17.05 -5.51
C PHE A 49 -25.47 16.78 -6.08
N PRO A 50 -25.69 16.96 -7.39
CA PRO A 50 -26.89 16.46 -8.02
C PRO A 50 -26.87 14.93 -8.02
N ALA A 51 -28.07 14.33 -8.07
CA ALA A 51 -28.19 12.90 -8.30
C ALA A 51 -27.50 12.51 -9.61
N ILE A 52 -26.77 11.38 -9.60
CA ILE A 52 -26.20 10.82 -10.84
C ILE A 52 -27.26 9.92 -11.47
N PRO A 53 -27.71 10.19 -12.70
CA PRO A 53 -28.60 9.30 -13.45
C PRO A 53 -28.11 7.85 -13.48
N SER A 54 -29.04 6.90 -13.52
CA SER A 54 -28.79 5.46 -13.46
C SER A 54 -27.80 4.94 -14.52
N GLY A 55 -27.65 5.61 -15.67
CA GLY A 55 -26.65 5.29 -16.69
C GLY A 55 -25.26 5.93 -16.49
N GLY A 56 -25.18 7.09 -15.83
CA GLY A 56 -23.92 7.84 -15.72
C GLY A 56 -22.84 7.12 -14.92
N LEU A 57 -23.25 6.38 -13.88
CA LEU A 57 -22.34 5.57 -13.09
C LEU A 57 -21.76 4.38 -13.86
N ALA A 58 -22.53 3.81 -14.80
CA ALA A 58 -22.05 2.70 -15.62
C ALA A 58 -20.93 3.18 -16.56
N GLU A 59 -21.13 4.31 -17.24
CA GLU A 59 -20.12 4.92 -18.11
C GLU A 59 -18.84 5.29 -17.35
N LEU A 60 -19.00 5.92 -16.18
CA LEU A 60 -17.88 6.24 -15.29
C LEU A 60 -17.13 4.98 -14.84
N SER A 61 -17.87 3.93 -14.46
CA SER A 61 -17.31 2.64 -14.08
C SER A 61 -16.45 2.03 -15.19
N ASP A 62 -16.90 2.07 -16.43
CA ASP A 62 -16.12 1.53 -17.55
C ASP A 62 -14.88 2.37 -17.86
N ALA A 63 -14.97 3.70 -17.72
CA ALA A 63 -13.81 4.57 -17.80
C ALA A 63 -12.77 4.25 -16.72
N TRP A 64 -13.19 4.06 -15.46
CA TRP A 64 -12.29 3.69 -14.38
C TRP A 64 -11.69 2.29 -14.57
N LYS A 65 -12.43 1.31 -15.12
CA LYS A 65 -11.87 -0.03 -15.39
C LYS A 65 -10.67 0.04 -16.35
N ARG A 66 -10.73 0.90 -17.37
CA ARG A 66 -9.59 1.17 -18.28
C ARG A 66 -8.39 1.79 -17.56
N ASP A 67 -8.65 2.55 -16.50
CA ASP A 67 -7.65 3.11 -15.58
C ASP A 67 -7.18 2.09 -14.52
N ALA A 68 -7.50 0.80 -14.68
CA ALA A 68 -7.22 -0.28 -13.73
C ALA A 68 -7.83 -0.07 -12.32
N MET A 69 -8.96 0.65 -12.27
CA MET A 69 -9.76 0.94 -11.08
C MET A 69 -11.18 0.36 -11.25
N ARG A 70 -11.64 -0.46 -10.32
CA ARG A 70 -13.02 -0.95 -10.31
C ARG A 70 -13.79 -0.28 -9.19
N LEU A 71 -14.81 0.51 -9.53
CA LEU A 71 -15.75 1.03 -8.53
C LEU A 71 -16.49 -0.13 -7.88
N LEU A 72 -16.43 -0.21 -6.55
CA LEU A 72 -17.13 -1.21 -5.76
C LEU A 72 -18.41 -0.64 -5.15
N ARG A 73 -18.35 0.60 -4.66
CA ARG A 73 -19.43 1.30 -3.98
C ARG A 73 -19.28 2.79 -4.15
N HIS A 74 -20.39 3.51 -4.05
CA HIS A 74 -20.40 4.94 -3.91
C HIS A 74 -21.55 5.37 -2.99
N ARG A 75 -21.45 6.59 -2.46
CA ARG A 75 -22.49 7.29 -1.71
C ARG A 75 -22.36 8.78 -2.01
N ILE A 76 -23.48 9.45 -2.23
CA ILE A 76 -23.57 10.90 -2.28
C ILE A 76 -24.34 11.35 -1.05
N ASP A 77 -23.85 12.40 -0.39
CA ASP A 77 -24.44 12.96 0.81
C ASP A 77 -24.16 14.46 0.86
N GLY A 78 -25.17 15.28 0.58
CA GLY A 78 -25.04 16.73 0.43
C GLY A 78 -23.91 17.13 -0.52
N ASN A 79 -22.95 17.89 0.00
CA ASN A 79 -21.79 18.39 -0.74
C ASN A 79 -20.64 17.38 -0.91
N GLN A 80 -20.83 16.11 -0.53
CA GLN A 80 -19.80 15.09 -0.54
C GLN A 80 -20.18 13.88 -1.41
N ILE A 81 -19.18 13.36 -2.13
CA ILE A 81 -19.24 12.04 -2.76
C ILE A 81 -18.14 11.15 -2.18
N GLN A 82 -18.52 9.94 -1.80
CA GLN A 82 -17.63 8.90 -1.33
C GLN A 82 -17.67 7.74 -2.31
N MET A 83 -16.49 7.20 -2.65
CA MET A 83 -16.35 6.06 -3.53
C MET A 83 -15.39 5.05 -2.93
N LEU A 84 -15.61 3.76 -3.19
CA LEU A 84 -14.67 2.70 -2.87
C LEU A 84 -14.19 2.08 -4.17
N PHE A 85 -12.89 2.11 -4.39
CA PHE A 85 -12.25 1.46 -5.54
C PHE A 85 -11.48 0.22 -5.12
N SER A 86 -11.50 -0.81 -5.97
CA SER A 86 -10.48 -1.86 -6.02
C SER A 86 -9.51 -1.54 -7.15
N THR A 87 -8.21 -1.73 -6.97
CA THR A 87 -7.23 -1.36 -8.01
C THR A 87 -6.23 -2.49 -8.29
N LYS A 88 -5.55 -2.41 -9.45
CA LYS A 88 -4.34 -3.21 -9.70
C LYS A 88 -3.14 -2.63 -8.92
N PRO A 89 -2.06 -3.41 -8.69
CA PRO A 89 -0.84 -2.96 -8.01
C PRO A 89 -0.09 -1.83 -8.70
N SER A 90 -0.29 -1.61 -10.00
CA SER A 90 0.33 -0.51 -10.76
C SER A 90 -0.30 0.86 -10.49
N VAL A 91 -1.44 0.92 -9.78
CA VAL A 91 -2.18 2.15 -9.53
C VAL A 91 -1.78 2.78 -8.19
N SER A 92 -1.24 4.01 -8.22
CA SER A 92 -0.87 4.76 -7.01
C SER A 92 -2.05 5.54 -6.40
N PRO A 93 -1.99 5.89 -5.10
CA PRO A 93 -3.01 6.72 -4.46
C PRO A 93 -3.21 8.08 -5.14
N ALA A 94 -2.12 8.73 -5.59
CA ALA A 94 -2.21 9.98 -6.34
C ALA A 94 -2.98 9.80 -7.66
N PHE A 95 -2.77 8.68 -8.35
CA PHE A 95 -3.51 8.34 -9.57
C PHE A 95 -4.99 8.08 -9.28
N VAL A 96 -5.33 7.36 -8.19
CA VAL A 96 -6.71 7.19 -7.73
C VAL A 96 -7.38 8.54 -7.48
N ALA A 97 -6.70 9.46 -6.77
CA ALA A 97 -7.20 10.80 -6.54
C ALA A 97 -7.49 11.55 -7.86
N GLN A 98 -6.53 11.53 -8.78
CA GLN A 98 -6.62 12.21 -10.06
C GLN A 98 -7.74 11.65 -10.94
N ARG A 99 -7.83 10.33 -11.10
CA ARG A 99 -8.84 9.68 -11.95
C ARG A 99 -10.23 9.69 -11.33
N GLY A 100 -10.33 9.51 -10.01
CA GLY A 100 -11.61 9.64 -9.29
C GLY A 100 -12.24 11.01 -9.53
N LYS A 101 -11.48 12.07 -9.28
CA LYS A 101 -11.95 13.44 -9.53
C LYS A 101 -12.15 13.74 -11.01
N GLY A 102 -11.14 13.49 -11.84
CA GLY A 102 -11.14 13.93 -13.24
C GLY A 102 -12.26 13.31 -14.08
N ARG A 103 -12.64 12.06 -13.81
CA ARG A 103 -13.78 11.42 -14.50
C ARG A 103 -15.11 12.04 -14.06
N LEU A 104 -15.29 12.33 -12.77
CA LEU A 104 -16.48 13.03 -12.28
C LEU A 104 -16.55 14.48 -12.78
N ASP A 105 -15.44 15.23 -12.75
CA ASP A 105 -15.35 16.59 -13.30
C ASP A 105 -15.81 16.60 -14.76
N HIS A 106 -15.31 15.66 -15.58
CA HIS A 106 -15.71 15.54 -16.98
C HIS A 106 -17.21 15.23 -17.12
N TYR A 107 -17.71 14.26 -16.37
CA TYR A 107 -19.11 13.86 -16.39
C TYR A 107 -20.05 15.02 -16.04
N PHE A 108 -19.76 15.76 -14.96
CA PHE A 108 -20.61 16.87 -14.55
C PHE A 108 -20.48 18.10 -15.43
N ARG A 109 -19.36 18.32 -16.12
CA ARG A 109 -19.23 19.43 -17.09
C ARG A 109 -20.18 19.29 -18.28
N THR A 110 -20.52 18.07 -18.66
CA THR A 110 -21.47 17.78 -19.74
C THR A 110 -22.89 17.53 -19.24
N SER A 111 -23.12 17.64 -17.93
CA SER A 111 -24.42 17.45 -17.31
C SER A 111 -25.22 18.78 -17.30
N PRO A 112 -26.56 18.73 -17.32
CA PRO A 112 -27.40 19.93 -17.15
C PRO A 112 -27.13 20.71 -15.87
N ILE A 113 -26.64 20.03 -14.81
CA ILE A 113 -26.29 20.64 -13.53
C ILE A 113 -24.77 20.49 -13.34
N PRO A 114 -23.97 21.50 -13.69
CA PRO A 114 -22.53 21.44 -13.54
C PRO A 114 -22.11 21.50 -12.08
N VAL A 115 -21.06 20.75 -11.74
CA VAL A 115 -20.51 20.69 -10.38
C VAL A 115 -19.09 21.26 -10.36
N VAL A 116 -18.85 22.21 -9.46
CA VAL A 116 -17.51 22.75 -9.22
C VAL A 116 -16.88 22.04 -8.04
N PHE A 117 -15.96 21.12 -8.28
CA PHE A 117 -15.31 20.36 -7.21
C PHE A 117 -14.29 21.17 -6.42
N SER A 118 -14.29 20.98 -5.10
CA SER A 118 -13.23 21.43 -4.21
C SER A 118 -11.86 20.94 -4.70
N ARG A 119 -10.82 21.73 -4.44
CA ARG A 119 -9.43 21.35 -4.74
C ARG A 119 -8.92 20.24 -3.82
N LYS A 120 -9.57 20.02 -2.68
CA LYS A 120 -9.18 19.04 -1.66
C LYS A 120 -9.88 17.70 -1.91
N VAL A 121 -9.13 16.60 -1.81
CA VAL A 121 -9.66 15.23 -1.80
C VAL A 121 -9.09 14.45 -0.62
N ALA A 122 -9.75 13.36 -0.24
CA ALA A 122 -9.19 12.38 0.69
C ALA A 122 -9.12 11.01 0.03
N VAL A 123 -7.98 10.33 0.19
CA VAL A 123 -7.80 8.93 -0.24
C VAL A 123 -7.36 8.10 0.95
N ARG A 124 -8.04 6.98 1.20
CA ARG A 124 -7.79 6.11 2.34
C ARG A 124 -7.63 4.67 1.88
N SER A 125 -6.53 4.03 2.24
CA SER A 125 -6.39 2.58 2.20
C SER A 125 -7.45 1.95 3.10
N ILE A 126 -8.16 0.95 2.57
CA ILE A 126 -9.14 0.15 3.31
C ILE A 126 -8.74 -1.31 3.16
N GLY A 127 -8.44 -1.95 4.28
CA GLY A 127 -8.00 -3.35 4.33
C GLY A 127 -9.13 -4.32 4.61
N GLU A 128 -8.84 -5.62 4.50
CA GLU A 128 -9.62 -6.62 5.23
C GLU A 128 -9.30 -6.57 6.73
N ASN A 129 -8.03 -6.28 7.04
CA ASN A 129 -7.55 -6.08 8.40
C ASN A 129 -7.22 -4.61 8.61
N THR A 130 -7.38 -4.15 9.84
CA THR A 130 -6.94 -2.83 10.30
C THR A 130 -5.42 -2.76 10.44
N ASN A 131 -4.90 -1.53 10.50
CA ASN A 131 -3.49 -1.28 10.80
C ASN A 131 -3.03 -2.00 12.06
N GLU A 132 -3.79 -1.90 13.16
CA GLU A 132 -3.41 -2.50 14.45
C GLU A 132 -3.38 -4.03 14.36
N GLN A 133 -4.35 -4.65 13.68
CA GLN A 133 -4.36 -6.11 13.48
C GLN A 133 -3.14 -6.58 12.68
N VAL A 134 -2.75 -5.86 11.63
CA VAL A 134 -1.57 -6.23 10.84
C VAL A 134 -0.27 -5.98 11.61
N LEU A 135 -0.14 -4.85 12.31
CA LEU A 135 1.03 -4.58 13.16
C LEU A 135 1.19 -5.68 14.21
N HIS A 136 0.12 -6.05 14.91
CA HIS A 136 0.12 -7.13 15.88
C HIS A 136 0.43 -8.49 15.24
N TYR A 137 -0.13 -8.78 14.07
CA TYR A 137 0.16 -10.01 13.33
C TYR A 137 1.66 -10.14 13.01
N ILE A 138 2.28 -9.07 12.50
CA ILE A 138 3.69 -9.07 12.11
C ILE A 138 4.59 -9.19 13.34
N ALA A 139 4.31 -8.45 14.42
CA ALA A 139 5.12 -8.47 15.65
C ALA A 139 5.19 -9.85 16.31
N ARG A 140 4.24 -10.75 16.00
CA ARG A 140 4.14 -12.10 16.60
C ARG A 140 4.49 -13.23 15.66
N GLN A 141 5.07 -12.97 14.49
CA GLN A 141 5.36 -14.02 13.51
C GLN A 141 6.31 -15.07 14.07
N VAL A 142 7.41 -14.67 14.71
CA VAL A 142 8.38 -15.60 15.29
C VAL A 142 7.77 -16.41 16.44
N GLU A 143 6.92 -15.81 17.27
CA GLU A 143 6.26 -16.51 18.38
C GLU A 143 5.25 -17.57 17.92
N LYS A 144 4.58 -17.34 16.79
CA LYS A 144 3.50 -18.20 16.29
C LYS A 144 4.01 -19.35 15.44
N GLU A 145 5.21 -19.23 14.89
CA GLU A 145 5.77 -20.23 13.99
C GLU A 145 6.34 -21.41 14.81
N PRO A 146 5.98 -22.66 14.47
CA PRO A 146 6.42 -23.85 15.20
C PRO A 146 7.87 -24.22 14.84
N PHE A 147 8.84 -23.43 15.30
CA PHE A 147 10.25 -23.76 15.12
C PHE A 147 10.64 -25.03 15.89
N VAL A 148 11.34 -25.94 15.20
CA VAL A 148 11.89 -27.16 15.83
C VAL A 148 12.94 -26.81 16.89
N ASP A 149 13.75 -25.77 16.65
CA ASP A 149 14.76 -25.28 17.58
C ASP A 149 14.32 -23.94 18.20
N PRO A 150 13.93 -23.90 19.49
CA PRO A 150 13.62 -22.66 20.19
C PRO A 150 14.78 -21.66 20.22
N GLN A 151 16.03 -22.13 20.20
CA GLN A 151 17.19 -21.24 20.17
C GLN A 151 17.32 -20.53 18.81
N PHE A 152 16.91 -21.17 17.72
CA PHE A 152 16.82 -20.50 16.42
C PHE A 152 15.75 -19.40 16.44
N ALA A 153 14.56 -19.67 17.00
CA ALA A 153 13.52 -18.67 17.17
C ALA A 153 14.02 -17.45 17.97
N ASN A 154 14.69 -17.69 19.11
CA ASN A 154 15.28 -16.64 19.93
C ASN A 154 16.33 -15.81 19.17
N ARG A 155 17.14 -16.45 18.32
CA ARG A 155 18.17 -15.77 17.52
C ARG A 155 17.58 -14.88 16.43
N ILE A 156 16.44 -15.25 15.82
CA ILE A 156 15.83 -14.45 14.75
C ILE A 156 14.79 -13.43 15.27
N ALA A 157 14.32 -13.57 16.51
CA ALA A 157 13.36 -12.66 17.13
C ALA A 157 13.74 -11.17 17.01
N PRO A 158 15.02 -10.75 17.13
CA PRO A 158 15.42 -9.35 16.93
C PRO A 158 15.09 -8.77 15.54
N PHE A 159 14.90 -9.60 14.52
CA PHE A 159 14.53 -9.17 13.16
C PHE A 159 13.01 -9.12 12.94
N THR A 160 12.24 -9.25 14.03
CA THR A 160 10.79 -9.05 14.08
C THR A 160 10.48 -7.92 15.03
N LYS A 161 10.04 -6.78 14.50
CA LYS A 161 9.92 -5.55 15.27
C LYS A 161 8.74 -4.69 14.81
N ARG A 162 8.04 -4.12 15.80
CA ARG A 162 7.14 -2.98 15.64
C ARG A 162 7.92 -1.69 15.96
N PHE A 163 7.67 -0.63 15.19
CA PHE A 163 8.29 0.68 15.36
C PHE A 163 7.25 1.65 15.92
N ASP A 164 7.25 1.83 17.24
CA ASP A 164 6.23 2.63 17.94
C ASP A 164 6.35 4.13 17.67
N ASP A 165 7.49 4.59 17.17
CA ASP A 165 7.71 5.96 16.69
C ASP A 165 7.06 6.23 15.32
N VAL A 166 6.52 5.20 14.66
CA VAL A 166 5.88 5.31 13.35
C VAL A 166 4.36 5.15 13.45
N ASP A 167 3.65 6.27 13.39
CA ASP A 167 2.19 6.26 13.27
C ASP A 167 1.74 5.99 11.82
N VAL A 168 1.39 4.73 11.53
CA VAL A 168 0.85 4.29 10.24
C VAL A 168 -0.57 4.81 9.94
N ASN A 169 -1.26 5.41 10.93
CA ASN A 169 -2.57 6.04 10.74
C ASN A 169 -2.48 7.52 10.39
N LYS A 170 -1.32 8.15 10.55
CA LYS A 170 -1.14 9.56 10.17
C LYS A 170 -1.19 9.72 8.65
N PRO A 171 -2.02 10.64 8.11
CA PRO A 171 -2.05 10.87 6.67
C PRO A 171 -0.77 11.53 6.16
N ILE A 172 -0.49 11.33 4.89
CA ILE A 172 0.38 12.22 4.11
C ILE A 172 -0.48 13.39 3.66
N GLU A 173 -0.11 14.59 4.07
CA GLU A 173 -0.78 15.83 3.70
C GLU A 173 -0.05 16.49 2.54
N VAL A 174 -0.80 16.84 1.50
CA VAL A 174 -0.31 17.64 0.38
C VAL A 174 -1.29 18.77 0.10
N LYS A 175 -0.87 19.78 -0.69
CA LYS A 175 -1.69 20.96 -1.01
C LYS A 175 -3.11 20.62 -1.50
N ARG A 176 -3.29 19.47 -2.16
CA ARG A 176 -4.54 19.04 -2.80
C ARG A 176 -5.28 17.93 -2.05
N GLY A 177 -4.82 17.49 -0.88
CA GLY A 177 -5.54 16.43 -0.17
C GLY A 177 -4.79 15.75 0.96
N ARG A 178 -5.43 14.73 1.50
CA ARG A 178 -4.89 13.86 2.56
C ARG A 178 -4.95 12.40 2.12
N TYR A 179 -3.87 11.67 2.37
CA TYR A 179 -3.68 10.31 1.89
C TYR A 179 -3.29 9.38 3.04
N TRP A 180 -4.13 8.41 3.35
CA TRP A 180 -3.81 7.33 4.28
C TRP A 180 -3.39 6.12 3.46
N TYR A 181 -2.08 5.91 3.28
CA TYR A 181 -1.55 4.91 2.33
C TYR A 181 -0.79 3.78 3.01
N GLY A 182 -1.48 3.06 3.91
CA GLY A 182 -0.92 1.88 4.57
C GLY A 182 -0.93 0.65 3.65
N LEU A 183 0.16 -0.13 3.70
CA LEU A 183 0.33 -1.39 2.99
C LEU A 183 0.86 -2.51 3.90
N HIS A 184 0.37 -3.72 3.66
CA HIS A 184 0.97 -4.98 4.10
C HIS A 184 1.63 -5.64 2.90
N LEU A 185 2.96 -5.69 2.89
CA LEU A 185 3.76 -6.29 1.82
C LEU A 185 4.38 -7.59 2.32
N VAL A 186 4.33 -8.63 1.48
CA VAL A 186 4.99 -9.91 1.75
C VAL A 186 5.80 -10.35 0.54
N LEU A 187 7.07 -10.66 0.77
CA LEU A 187 7.95 -11.28 -0.20
C LEU A 187 8.24 -12.71 0.24
N VAL A 188 8.26 -13.65 -0.68
CA VAL A 188 8.55 -15.07 -0.40
C VAL A 188 9.85 -15.44 -1.11
N THR A 189 10.70 -16.21 -0.46
CA THR A 189 11.95 -16.68 -1.06
C THR A 189 11.68 -17.67 -2.19
N SER A 190 12.56 -17.67 -3.19
CA SER A 190 12.48 -18.61 -4.32
C SER A 190 12.46 -20.05 -3.81
N GLU A 191 11.53 -20.86 -4.31
CA GLU A 191 11.30 -22.25 -3.94
C GLU A 191 11.12 -22.45 -2.43
N ARG A 192 10.65 -21.41 -1.72
CA ARG A 192 10.54 -21.41 -0.25
C ARG A 192 11.88 -21.71 0.43
N TYR A 193 13.00 -21.34 -0.20
CA TYR A 193 14.33 -21.49 0.39
C TYR A 193 14.38 -20.85 1.78
N ARG A 194 14.90 -21.58 2.77
CA ARG A 194 14.96 -21.12 4.15
C ARG A 194 16.37 -20.66 4.51
N PHE A 195 16.51 -19.36 4.78
CA PHE A 195 17.72 -18.83 5.39
C PHE A 195 17.94 -19.45 6.77
N LYS A 196 19.18 -19.89 7.03
CA LYS A 196 19.59 -20.43 8.34
C LYS A 196 20.65 -19.57 9.01
N GLN A 197 21.40 -18.82 8.21
CA GLN A 197 22.53 -18.02 8.63
C GLN A 197 22.03 -16.65 9.13
N LEU A 198 22.46 -16.28 10.34
CA LEU A 198 21.96 -15.08 11.02
C LEU A 198 22.32 -13.79 10.27
N ASP A 199 23.46 -13.78 9.59
CA ASP A 199 23.94 -12.65 8.78
C ASP A 199 23.00 -12.34 7.61
N ALA A 200 22.31 -13.34 7.05
CA ALA A 200 21.29 -13.13 6.02
C ALA A 200 20.08 -12.36 6.58
N PHE A 201 19.61 -12.72 7.79
CA PHE A 201 18.50 -12.02 8.45
C PHE A 201 18.88 -10.57 8.77
N GLU A 202 20.05 -10.37 9.36
CA GLU A 202 20.57 -9.03 9.67
C GLU A 202 20.70 -8.18 8.41
N ARG A 203 21.22 -8.77 7.34
CA ARG A 203 21.36 -8.09 6.05
C ARG A 203 20.02 -7.67 5.49
N ILE A 204 19.02 -8.57 5.46
CA ILE A 204 17.66 -8.25 4.99
C ILE A 204 17.06 -7.12 5.83
N PHE A 205 17.12 -7.24 7.16
CA PHE A 205 16.57 -6.26 8.09
C PHE A 205 17.19 -4.87 7.88
N ARG A 206 18.52 -4.78 7.86
CA ARG A 206 19.26 -3.53 7.64
C ARG A 206 18.94 -2.90 6.29
N TRP A 207 18.88 -3.70 5.23
CA TRP A 207 18.55 -3.20 3.89
C TRP A 207 17.10 -2.75 3.79
N CYS A 208 16.15 -3.41 4.45
CA CYS A 208 14.77 -2.94 4.51
C CYS A 208 14.67 -1.52 5.11
N HIS A 209 15.40 -1.26 6.19
CA HIS A 209 15.51 0.09 6.75
C HIS A 209 16.16 1.09 5.80
N ALA A 210 17.26 0.70 5.13
CA ALA A 210 17.94 1.57 4.17
C ALA A 210 17.05 1.94 2.99
N ILE A 211 16.28 0.98 2.47
CA ILE A 211 15.30 1.17 1.39
C ILE A 211 14.18 2.11 1.87
N ALA A 212 13.58 1.82 3.03
CA ALA A 212 12.52 2.63 3.59
C ALA A 212 12.96 4.09 3.78
N ARG A 213 14.14 4.32 4.36
CA ARG A 213 14.71 5.66 4.50
C ARG A 213 14.96 6.35 3.16
N LYS A 214 15.60 5.66 2.21
CA LYS A 214 15.93 6.23 0.89
C LYS A 214 14.68 6.57 0.06
N LYS A 215 13.61 5.83 0.25
CA LYS A 215 12.34 6.00 -0.47
C LYS A 215 11.28 6.75 0.32
N GLU A 216 11.63 7.23 1.52
CA GLU A 216 10.74 7.95 2.43
C GLU A 216 9.50 7.15 2.84
N TYR A 217 9.63 5.83 2.93
CA TYR A 217 8.60 4.97 3.49
C TYR A 217 8.66 5.02 5.01
N ARG A 218 7.48 5.05 5.63
CA ARG A 218 7.35 4.94 7.08
C ARG A 218 7.09 3.49 7.45
N LEU A 219 8.11 2.79 7.93
CA LEU A 219 8.04 1.37 8.29
C LEU A 219 7.45 1.21 9.69
N GLY A 220 6.23 0.67 9.80
CA GLY A 220 5.54 0.46 11.09
C GLY A 220 5.84 -0.89 11.74
N ALA A 221 6.04 -1.94 10.92
CA ALA A 221 6.51 -3.23 11.42
C ALA A 221 7.26 -4.02 10.34
N ILE A 222 8.14 -4.91 10.78
CA ILE A 222 8.90 -5.85 9.94
C ILE A 222 8.98 -7.21 10.64
N SER A 223 8.98 -8.28 9.86
CA SER A 223 9.35 -9.62 10.32
C SER A 223 10.13 -10.33 9.22
N VAL A 224 11.41 -10.60 9.46
CA VAL A 224 12.24 -11.42 8.57
C VAL A 224 12.12 -12.88 9.01
N MET A 225 11.37 -13.68 8.26
CA MET A 225 11.19 -15.11 8.49
C MET A 225 12.12 -15.92 7.57
N PRO A 226 12.37 -17.21 7.86
CA PRO A 226 13.33 -17.99 7.07
C PRO A 226 13.01 -18.05 5.57
N ASP A 227 11.75 -18.13 5.18
CA ASP A 227 11.30 -18.26 3.78
C ASP A 227 10.47 -17.07 3.28
N HIS A 228 10.28 -16.03 4.09
CA HIS A 228 9.49 -14.86 3.68
C HIS A 228 9.79 -13.62 4.53
N LEU A 229 9.40 -12.46 4.00
CA LEU A 229 9.52 -11.16 4.64
C LEU A 229 8.14 -10.53 4.74
N HIS A 230 7.74 -10.10 5.94
CA HIS A 230 6.56 -9.26 6.15
C HIS A 230 6.97 -7.81 6.42
N LEU A 231 6.24 -6.86 5.83
CA LEU A 231 6.37 -5.43 6.09
C LEU A 231 4.98 -4.80 6.25
N CYS A 232 4.80 -3.99 7.29
CA CYS A 232 3.71 -3.01 7.37
C CYS A 232 4.31 -1.61 7.25
N LEU A 233 3.92 -0.85 6.24
CA LEU A 233 4.50 0.46 5.96
C LEU A 233 3.49 1.44 5.38
N VAL A 234 3.82 2.73 5.44
CA VAL A 234 3.17 3.78 4.65
C VAL A 234 4.10 4.19 3.51
N GLY A 235 3.60 4.06 2.27
CA GLY A 235 4.33 4.45 1.06
C GLY A 235 4.18 5.94 0.72
N THR A 236 4.88 6.40 -0.32
CA THR A 236 4.69 7.73 -0.90
C THR A 236 3.52 7.72 -1.88
N ILE A 237 2.76 8.82 -2.00
CA ILE A 237 1.47 8.80 -2.71
C ILE A 237 1.62 8.63 -4.23
N GLU A 238 2.79 8.96 -4.77
CA GLU A 238 3.16 8.85 -6.17
C GLU A 238 3.51 7.41 -6.55
N GLN A 239 4.01 6.61 -5.60
CA GLN A 239 4.46 5.26 -5.86
C GLN A 239 3.33 4.24 -5.70
N SER A 240 3.16 3.42 -6.73
CA SER A 240 2.20 2.33 -6.71
C SER A 240 2.66 1.20 -5.78
N PRO A 241 1.74 0.34 -5.29
CA PRO A 241 2.12 -0.83 -4.51
C PRO A 241 3.15 -1.72 -5.22
N GLU A 242 3.06 -1.84 -6.54
CA GLU A 242 4.04 -2.56 -7.37
C GLU A 242 5.43 -1.92 -7.34
N ALA A 243 5.52 -0.59 -7.50
CA ALA A 243 6.80 0.11 -7.46
C ALA A 243 7.49 -0.03 -6.09
N ILE A 244 6.70 -0.03 -5.01
CA ILE A 244 7.20 -0.26 -3.64
C ILE A 244 7.71 -1.70 -3.51
N ALA A 245 6.91 -2.70 -3.87
CA ALA A 245 7.31 -4.11 -3.80
C ALA A 245 8.59 -4.39 -4.60
N LEU A 246 8.65 -3.91 -5.84
CA LEU A 246 9.82 -4.02 -6.71
C LEU A 246 11.05 -3.30 -6.17
N SER A 247 10.86 -2.19 -5.45
CA SER A 247 11.97 -1.50 -4.75
C SER A 247 12.58 -2.43 -3.69
N PHE A 248 11.77 -3.11 -2.90
CA PHE A 248 12.28 -4.09 -1.93
C PHE A 248 12.93 -5.29 -2.60
N GLN A 249 12.25 -5.95 -3.54
CA GLN A 249 12.79 -7.15 -4.21
C GLN A 249 14.15 -6.89 -4.87
N ASN A 250 14.26 -5.82 -5.66
CA ASN A 250 15.49 -5.54 -6.41
C ASN A 250 16.65 -5.05 -5.51
N ASN A 251 16.37 -4.21 -4.49
CA ASN A 251 17.44 -3.73 -3.61
C ASN A 251 17.90 -4.83 -2.64
N LEU A 252 17.00 -5.72 -2.21
CA LEU A 252 17.39 -6.90 -1.44
C LEU A 252 18.18 -7.88 -2.31
N ALA A 253 17.78 -8.15 -3.55
CA ALA A 253 18.62 -8.94 -4.46
C ALA A 253 20.00 -8.32 -4.68
N TYR A 254 20.09 -6.99 -4.78
CA TYR A 254 21.38 -6.29 -4.83
C TYR A 254 22.22 -6.51 -3.57
N ALA A 255 21.62 -6.52 -2.38
CA ALA A 255 22.32 -6.83 -1.13
C ALA A 255 22.92 -8.25 -1.08
N PHE A 256 22.40 -9.15 -1.91
CA PHE A 256 22.88 -10.52 -2.09
C PHE A 256 23.52 -10.69 -3.47
N ASP A 257 24.34 -9.72 -3.89
CA ASP A 257 25.19 -9.82 -5.08
C ASP A 257 24.42 -10.09 -6.39
N GLN A 258 23.25 -9.44 -6.54
CA GLN A 258 22.33 -9.65 -7.67
C GLN A 258 21.77 -11.08 -7.76
N THR A 259 21.54 -11.72 -6.62
CA THR A 259 20.90 -13.04 -6.56
C THR A 259 19.38 -12.92 -6.53
N ARG A 260 18.69 -13.76 -7.32
CA ARG A 260 17.22 -13.91 -7.30
C ARG A 260 16.76 -14.68 -6.06
N ILE A 261 16.86 -14.05 -4.89
CA ILE A 261 16.47 -14.69 -3.62
C ILE A 261 14.95 -14.77 -3.42
N TRP A 262 14.18 -13.92 -4.12
CA TRP A 262 12.71 -13.89 -4.04
C TRP A 262 12.07 -14.59 -5.23
N GLU A 263 10.90 -15.19 -5.00
CA GLU A 263 9.98 -15.58 -6.07
C GLU A 263 9.64 -14.38 -6.98
N PRO A 264 9.38 -14.58 -8.28
CA PRO A 264 8.79 -13.56 -9.16
C PRO A 264 7.30 -13.31 -8.84
N THR A 265 6.98 -13.17 -7.56
CA THR A 265 5.67 -12.79 -7.02
C THR A 265 5.86 -11.99 -5.74
N TYR A 266 4.78 -11.36 -5.28
CA TYR A 266 4.66 -10.76 -3.96
C TYR A 266 3.19 -10.75 -3.59
N TYR A 267 2.90 -10.64 -2.29
CA TYR A 267 1.58 -10.23 -1.84
C TYR A 267 1.59 -8.76 -1.41
N VAL A 268 0.55 -8.02 -1.79
CA VAL A 268 0.31 -6.68 -1.23
C VAL A 268 -1.17 -6.41 -0.93
N GLY A 269 -1.44 -5.98 0.30
CA GLY A 269 -2.77 -5.59 0.76
C GLY A 269 -2.79 -4.16 1.27
N THR A 270 -3.87 -3.42 1.02
CA THR A 270 -4.10 -2.15 1.73
C THR A 270 -4.41 -2.43 3.19
N VAL A 271 -3.90 -1.58 4.08
CA VAL A 271 -4.24 -1.55 5.51
C VAL A 271 -4.59 -0.12 5.90
N GLY A 272 -5.51 0.03 6.84
CA GLY A 272 -5.95 1.34 7.30
C GLY A 272 -6.61 1.26 8.68
N ALA A 273 -7.04 2.42 9.19
CA ALA A 273 -7.78 2.49 10.45
C ALA A 273 -9.14 1.75 10.39
N TYR A 274 -9.66 1.53 9.19
CA TYR A 274 -10.95 0.89 8.95
C TYR A 274 -10.79 -0.34 8.05
N ASP A 275 -11.62 -1.34 8.32
CA ASP A 275 -11.75 -2.55 7.51
C ASP A 275 -12.97 -2.48 6.57
N MET A 276 -13.15 -3.53 5.78
CA MET A 276 -14.34 -3.70 4.94
C MET A 276 -15.65 -3.87 5.74
N GLY A 277 -15.58 -4.25 7.01
CA GLY A 277 -16.74 -4.34 7.90
C GLY A 277 -17.35 -2.97 8.18
N ALA A 278 -16.52 -1.94 8.38
CA ALA A 278 -16.97 -0.55 8.52
C ALA A 278 -17.73 -0.07 7.26
N VAL A 279 -17.27 -0.44 6.06
CA VAL A 279 -17.94 -0.09 4.79
C VAL A 279 -19.29 -0.82 4.65
N ARG A 280 -19.39 -2.05 5.16
CA ARG A 280 -20.61 -2.87 5.02
C ARG A 280 -21.71 -2.47 6.00
N ARG A 281 -21.37 -2.06 7.23
CA ARG A 281 -22.33 -1.73 8.31
C ARG A 281 -23.25 -0.54 7.99
N VAL A 282 -22.79 0.43 7.20
CA VAL A 282 -23.60 1.57 6.73
C VAL A 282 -24.88 1.14 5.97
N ARG A 283 -24.95 -0.12 5.51
CA ARG A 283 -26.12 -0.67 4.81
C ARG A 283 -27.30 -1.01 5.72
N THR A 284 -27.06 -1.35 6.98
CA THR A 284 -28.11 -1.92 7.84
C THR A 284 -28.95 -0.84 8.51
N ASP A 285 -28.33 0.31 8.82
CA ASP A 285 -29.01 1.42 9.50
C ASP A 285 -29.90 2.22 8.54
N SER A 286 -29.60 2.22 7.23
CA SER A 286 -30.41 2.88 6.21
C SER A 286 -31.64 2.08 5.74
N LEU A 287 -31.72 0.79 6.06
CA LEU A 287 -32.89 -0.05 5.77
C LEU A 287 -33.86 -0.17 6.97
N THR A 288 -33.45 0.27 8.16
CA THR A 288 -34.27 0.18 9.39
C THR A 288 -34.83 1.54 9.86
N GLY A 289 -34.40 2.65 9.25
CA GLY A 289 -34.82 4.00 9.62
C GLY A 289 -36.13 4.52 9.02
N GLN A 290 -36.89 3.73 8.25
CA GLN A 290 -38.10 4.18 7.56
C GLN A 290 -39.43 3.60 8.10
N ALA A 291 -39.45 2.99 9.28
CA ALA A 291 -40.68 2.41 9.84
C ALA A 291 -40.82 2.61 11.37
N ARG A 292 -40.84 3.87 11.84
CA ARG A 292 -41.45 4.23 13.14
C ARG A 292 -42.08 5.63 13.08
N GLY A 293 -43.11 5.76 12.26
CA GLY A 293 -44.07 6.86 12.33
C GLY A 293 -45.46 6.29 12.50
N GLY A 294 -46.04 6.42 13.69
CA GLY A 294 -47.41 6.02 13.97
C GLY A 294 -47.53 5.16 15.23
N LEU A 295 -47.37 5.76 16.41
CA LEU A 295 -48.06 5.26 17.60
C LEU A 295 -49.28 6.14 17.83
N HIS A 296 -50.41 5.46 17.72
CA HIS A 296 -51.77 5.89 18.00
C HIS A 296 -51.87 6.48 19.41
N ASP A 297 -52.54 7.63 19.50
CA ASP A 297 -53.10 8.19 20.72
C ASP A 297 -54.44 7.47 21.01
N PRO A 298 -54.68 6.92 22.22
CA PRO A 298 -56.01 6.56 22.66
C PRO A 298 -56.41 7.38 23.90
N LYS A 299 -57.18 8.45 23.67
CA LYS A 299 -58.13 8.99 24.66
C LYS A 299 -59.49 9.22 23.98
N ALA A 300 -60.55 9.04 24.77
CA ALA A 300 -61.99 9.07 24.44
C ALA A 300 -62.49 7.76 23.79
N THR A 301 -63.39 6.97 24.38
CA THR A 301 -64.40 7.12 25.45
C THR A 301 -64.73 5.74 25.99
#